data_AF-A0A5E5PA97-F1
#
_entry.id   AF-A0A5E5PA97-F1
#
_cell.length_a   1.000
_cell.length_b   1.000
_cell.length_c   1.000
_cell.angle_alpha   90.00
_cell.angle_beta   90.00
_cell.angle_gamma   90.00
#
_symmetry.space_group_name_H-M   'P 1'
#
loop_
_entity.id
_entity.type
_entity.pdbx_description
1 polymer ?
#
loop_
_entity_poly.entity_id
_entity_poly.type
_entity_poly.pdbx_seq_one_letter_code
_entity_poly.pdbx_strand_id
1 'polypeptide(L)'
;MLTDLDELVAECPDPRSRKYVSESVKCYKAGAYRSAVVSCWIAVAFDIVDKIRELSAIGDAMAQEVIARFDTARQNGDLRAALAFEKELLPLARDKFQFISHIEFIDLERLLADRNRCAHPSMVSDTEVFEASAELAPLHIVNATRYVLSQPAAQGKQALARLQTELDSNFFPAKREDILIFLKAGPLAKPRESLLKNFLAILLKRVTKPPVAISWEKTHQAVEALFAVSDLHPGPWKLHIKELLSTLMPTLQDDDALRKAADLVGWRQNAELWSYVDEAGRLRLRTFVKHFPSGSVGHLEFYLSNPKSPFYDDAKDRIDRASTEELFGTIWFDTPPAVIERAIALYKQCDSFASANAFAKDLRGFLKDSEDPEKHLSMLARAAKSNGQISGSNQFVPLVREFVRERFPDVDQARRMLNEENLAEAAEAL
;
A
#
# COMPACT_ATOMS: atom_id res chain seq x y z
N MET A 1 -18.81 15.24 30.12
CA MET A 1 -18.72 13.95 30.82
C MET A 1 -17.49 14.02 31.70
N LEU A 2 -17.62 13.92 33.02
CA LEU A 2 -16.44 13.84 33.90
C LEU A 2 -15.76 12.51 33.62
N THR A 3 -14.51 12.54 33.13
CA THR A 3 -13.68 11.34 32.96
C THR A 3 -13.37 10.77 34.34
N ASP A 4 -13.62 9.48 34.56
CA ASP A 4 -13.17 8.81 35.77
C ASP A 4 -11.64 8.67 35.73
N LEU A 5 -10.96 9.29 36.69
CA LEU A 5 -9.50 9.26 36.76
C LEU A 5 -8.96 7.86 37.10
N ASP A 6 -9.72 7.03 37.83
CA ASP A 6 -9.27 5.67 38.15
C ASP A 6 -9.32 4.77 36.92
N GLU A 7 -10.38 4.89 36.10
CA GLU A 7 -10.47 4.21 34.82
C GLU A 7 -9.32 4.63 33.89
N LEU A 8 -9.03 5.93 33.82
CA LEU A 8 -7.95 6.44 33.00
C LEU A 8 -6.58 5.93 33.44
N VAL A 9 -6.33 5.83 34.75
CA VAL A 9 -5.09 5.24 35.30
C VAL A 9 -4.97 3.76 34.92
N ALA A 10 -6.09 3.03 34.83
CA ALA A 10 -6.09 1.63 34.42
C ALA A 10 -5.65 1.42 32.96
N GLU A 11 -5.79 2.45 32.11
CA GLU A 11 -5.33 2.42 30.70
C GLU A 11 -3.79 2.49 30.57
N CYS A 12 -3.06 2.89 31.61
CA CYS A 12 -1.59 2.95 31.58
C CYS A 12 -0.99 1.53 31.58
N PRO A 13 -0.38 1.05 30.47
CA PRO A 13 0.13 -0.32 30.39
C PRO A 13 1.30 -0.57 31.34
N ASP A 14 2.23 0.39 31.49
CA ASP A 14 3.41 0.22 32.33
C ASP A 14 3.06 0.33 33.84
N PRO A 15 3.36 -0.71 34.66
CA PRO A 15 3.04 -0.70 36.08
C PRO A 15 3.76 0.38 36.89
N ARG A 16 4.95 0.84 36.46
CA ARG A 16 5.73 1.86 37.18
C ARG A 16 5.14 3.24 36.95
N SER A 17 4.91 3.61 35.70
CA SER A 17 4.19 4.82 35.29
C SER A 17 2.80 4.88 35.92
N ARG A 18 2.08 3.75 35.95
CA ARG A 18 0.77 3.62 36.61
C ARG A 18 0.86 3.98 38.10
N LYS A 19 1.90 3.54 38.79
CA LYS A 19 2.12 3.87 40.21
C LYS A 19 2.28 5.39 40.41
N TYR A 20 3.08 6.06 39.59
CA TYR A 20 3.31 7.50 39.71
C TYR A 20 2.05 8.33 39.40
N VAL A 21 1.29 8.00 38.37
CA VAL A 21 0.04 8.72 38.09
C VAL A 21 -1.05 8.42 39.13
N SER A 22 -1.07 7.21 39.71
CA SER A 22 -1.96 6.88 40.84
C SER A 22 -1.68 7.77 42.06
N GLU A 23 -0.43 8.16 42.30
CA GLU A 23 -0.08 9.12 43.36
C GLU A 23 -0.66 10.50 43.06
N SER A 24 -0.58 10.95 41.81
CA SER A 24 -1.20 12.22 41.38
C SER A 24 -2.73 12.22 41.60
N VAL A 25 -3.41 11.14 41.22
CA VAL A 25 -4.86 10.98 41.44
C VAL A 25 -5.21 10.97 42.93
N LYS A 26 -4.41 10.31 43.78
CA LYS A 26 -4.60 10.33 45.24
C LYS A 26 -4.44 11.75 45.81
N CYS A 27 -3.43 12.50 45.38
CA CYS A 27 -3.26 13.90 45.78
C CYS A 27 -4.47 14.75 45.37
N TYR A 28 -4.98 14.56 44.14
CA TYR A 28 -6.17 15.26 43.67
C TYR A 28 -7.39 14.95 44.54
N LYS A 29 -7.67 13.67 44.80
CA LYS A 29 -8.80 13.22 45.63
C LYS A 29 -8.71 13.71 47.08
N ALA A 30 -7.50 13.95 47.57
CA ALA A 30 -7.27 14.53 48.90
C ALA A 30 -7.35 16.07 48.94
N GLY A 31 -7.67 16.73 47.82
CA GLY A 31 -7.70 18.20 47.73
C GLY A 31 -6.30 18.85 47.64
N ALA A 32 -5.24 18.06 47.51
CA ALA A 32 -3.86 18.54 47.41
C ALA A 32 -3.47 18.80 45.94
N TYR A 33 -4.12 19.78 45.31
CA TYR A 33 -4.01 20.03 43.86
C TYR A 33 -2.58 20.39 43.41
N ARG A 34 -1.84 21.16 44.20
CA ARG A 34 -0.42 21.46 43.92
C ARG A 34 0.42 20.20 43.83
N SER A 35 0.27 19.32 44.81
CA SER A 35 0.96 18.02 44.85
C SER A 35 0.50 17.12 43.70
N ALA A 36 -0.78 17.15 43.33
CA ALA A 36 -1.29 16.41 42.18
C ALA A 36 -0.58 16.82 40.88
N VAL A 37 -0.45 18.12 40.61
CA VAL A 37 0.25 18.64 39.42
C VAL A 37 1.73 18.25 39.42
N VAL A 38 2.42 18.37 40.57
CA VAL A 38 3.83 17.97 40.69
C VAL A 38 4.01 16.47 40.43
N SER A 39 3.20 15.63 41.08
CA SER A 39 3.24 14.17 40.87
C SER A 39 2.86 13.77 39.45
N CYS A 40 1.95 14.49 38.79
CA CYS A 40 1.58 14.24 37.41
C CYS A 40 2.76 14.46 36.46
N TRP A 41 3.51 15.55 36.65
CA TRP A 41 4.72 15.80 35.86
C TRP A 41 5.80 14.74 36.09
N ILE A 42 5.99 14.30 37.35
CA ILE A 42 6.94 13.23 37.66
C ILE A 42 6.59 11.95 36.90
N ALA A 43 5.30 11.59 36.84
CA ALA A 43 4.83 10.45 36.06
C ALA A 43 5.19 10.59 34.57
N VAL A 44 4.95 11.76 33.96
CA VAL A 44 5.30 12.03 32.55
C VAL A 44 6.81 11.94 32.32
N ALA A 45 7.60 12.60 33.15
CA ALA A 45 9.06 12.61 33.00
C ALA A 45 9.65 11.19 33.14
N PHE A 46 9.15 10.43 34.13
CA PHE A 46 9.56 9.04 34.34
C PHE A 46 9.22 8.17 33.12
N ASP A 47 7.98 8.25 32.65
CA ASP A 47 7.50 7.44 31.52
C ASP A 47 8.24 7.74 30.22
N ILE A 48 8.51 9.02 29.91
CA ILE A 48 9.33 9.39 28.75
C ILE A 48 10.72 8.78 28.86
N VAL A 49 11.37 8.85 30.03
CA VAL A 49 12.69 8.24 30.23
C VAL A 49 12.63 6.73 30.08
N ASP A 50 11.62 6.07 30.64
CA ASP A 50 11.48 4.61 30.55
C ASP A 50 11.25 4.17 29.10
N LYS A 51 10.43 4.89 28.33
CA LYS A 51 10.28 4.66 26.89
C LYS A 51 11.58 4.83 26.13
N ILE A 52 12.39 5.85 26.45
CA ILE A 52 13.71 5.99 25.82
C ILE A 52 14.62 4.83 26.24
N ARG A 53 14.56 4.34 27.49
CA ARG A 53 15.30 3.14 27.92
C ARG A 53 14.87 1.89 27.20
N GLU A 54 13.57 1.70 26.98
CA GLU A 54 13.05 0.60 26.16
C GLU A 54 13.65 0.66 24.75
N LEU A 55 13.63 1.84 24.12
CA LEU A 55 14.25 2.06 22.81
C LEU A 55 15.77 1.79 22.81
N SER A 56 16.45 2.17 23.89
CA SER A 56 17.89 1.94 24.07
C SER A 56 18.22 0.45 24.21
N ALA A 57 17.43 -0.29 25.00
CA ALA A 57 17.58 -1.73 25.20
C ALA A 57 17.37 -2.51 23.90
N ILE A 58 16.55 -1.98 22.99
CA ILE A 58 16.33 -2.53 21.65
C ILE A 58 17.27 -1.94 20.58
N GLY A 59 18.33 -1.22 20.98
CA GLY A 59 19.41 -0.82 20.07
C GLY A 59 19.12 0.40 19.18
N ASP A 60 18.18 1.27 19.56
CA ASP A 60 18.05 2.60 18.93
C ASP A 60 19.25 3.47 19.32
N ALA A 61 20.08 3.84 18.34
CA ALA A 61 21.35 4.54 18.56
C ALA A 61 21.16 5.92 19.21
N MET A 62 20.09 6.64 18.86
CA MET A 62 19.78 7.93 19.44
C MET A 62 19.31 7.76 20.89
N ALA A 63 18.48 6.76 21.16
CA ALA A 63 18.07 6.45 22.53
C ALA A 63 19.27 6.05 23.41
N GLN A 64 20.22 5.27 22.88
CA GLN A 64 21.45 4.93 23.57
C GLN A 64 22.29 6.17 23.93
N GLU A 65 22.46 7.10 23.00
CA GLU A 65 23.16 8.36 23.26
C GLU A 65 22.48 9.18 24.37
N VAL A 66 21.16 9.36 24.27
CA VAL A 66 20.36 10.14 25.23
C VAL A 66 20.40 9.53 26.63
N ILE A 67 20.26 8.20 26.75
CA ILE A 67 20.32 7.49 28.04
C ILE A 67 21.71 7.48 28.62
N ALA A 68 22.76 7.30 27.81
CA ALA A 68 24.14 7.38 28.29
C ALA A 68 24.46 8.76 28.87
N ARG A 69 23.97 9.83 28.23
CA ARG A 69 24.08 11.21 28.75
C ARG A 69 23.34 11.38 30.07
N PHE A 70 22.11 10.85 30.16
CA PHE A 70 21.32 10.90 31.39
C PHE A 70 21.97 10.13 32.56
N ASP A 71 22.42 8.91 32.31
CA ASP A 71 23.04 8.04 33.31
C ASP A 71 24.37 8.62 33.80
N THR A 72 25.16 9.22 32.91
CA THR A 72 26.40 9.90 33.26
C THR A 72 26.14 11.12 34.17
N ALA A 73 25.16 11.96 33.84
CA ALA A 73 24.77 13.10 34.67
C ALA A 73 24.32 12.66 36.07
N ARG A 74 23.54 11.56 36.14
CA ARG A 74 23.06 10.99 37.40
C ARG A 74 24.18 10.37 38.23
N GLN A 75 25.10 9.62 37.62
CA GLN A 75 26.24 8.99 38.31
C GLN A 75 27.21 10.01 38.89
N ASN A 76 27.43 11.12 38.18
CA ASN A 76 28.32 12.19 38.61
C ASN A 76 27.67 13.16 39.62
N GLY A 77 26.39 12.99 39.94
CA GLY A 77 25.66 13.90 40.82
C GLY A 77 25.51 15.32 40.26
N ASP A 78 25.59 15.49 38.94
CA ASP A 78 25.51 16.80 38.29
C ASP A 78 24.05 17.28 38.25
N LEU A 79 23.65 17.99 39.31
CA LEU A 79 22.31 18.55 39.45
C LEU A 79 21.96 19.50 38.29
N ARG A 80 22.93 20.24 37.76
CA ARG A 80 22.71 21.19 36.67
C ARG A 80 22.39 20.44 35.37
N ALA A 81 23.14 19.39 35.08
CA ALA A 81 22.88 18.52 33.92
C ALA A 81 21.53 17.78 34.04
N ALA A 82 21.18 17.30 35.25
CA ALA A 82 19.89 16.64 35.48
C ALA A 82 18.69 17.59 35.26
N LEU A 83 18.78 18.84 35.76
CA LEU A 83 17.76 19.87 35.54
C LEU A 83 17.69 20.33 34.08
N ALA A 84 18.83 20.40 33.38
CA ALA A 84 18.85 20.69 31.95
C ALA A 84 18.17 19.58 31.15
N PHE A 85 18.47 18.33 31.47
CA PHE A 85 17.84 17.17 30.83
C PHE A 85 16.33 17.15 31.03
N GLU A 86 15.84 17.47 32.23
CA GLU A 86 14.40 17.54 32.50
C GLU A 86 13.68 18.55 31.60
N LYS A 87 14.31 19.70 31.30
CA LYS A 87 13.78 20.69 30.35
C LYS A 87 13.80 20.20 28.90
N GLU A 88 14.75 19.34 28.55
CA GLU A 88 14.89 18.77 27.21
C GLU A 88 13.94 17.59 26.95
N LEU A 89 13.30 17.02 27.98
CA LEU A 89 12.45 15.82 27.83
C LEU A 89 11.30 15.99 26.84
N LEU A 90 10.53 17.08 26.93
CA LEU A 90 9.42 17.30 25.99
C LEU A 90 9.90 17.59 24.56
N PRO A 91 10.94 18.43 24.33
CA PRO A 91 11.55 18.56 23.01
C PRO A 91 12.04 17.24 22.43
N LEU A 92 12.72 16.40 23.23
CA LEU A 92 13.16 15.07 22.81
C LEU A 92 11.95 14.19 22.45
N ALA A 93 10.92 14.16 23.30
CA ALA A 93 9.72 13.39 23.07
C ALA A 93 9.00 13.80 21.78
N ARG A 94 8.96 15.09 21.44
CA ARG A 94 8.34 15.60 20.20
C ARG A 94 9.23 15.41 18.97
N ASP A 95 10.45 15.95 19.00
CA ASP A 95 11.27 16.15 17.79
C ASP A 95 12.11 14.92 17.44
N LYS A 96 12.57 14.19 18.47
CA LYS A 96 13.50 13.07 18.31
C LYS A 96 12.79 11.73 18.32
N PHE A 97 11.90 11.54 19.28
CA PHE A 97 11.23 10.27 19.50
C PHE A 97 9.77 10.23 19.03
N GLN A 98 9.18 11.37 18.68
CA GLN A 98 7.79 11.49 18.21
C GLN A 98 6.79 10.72 19.09
N PHE A 99 7.00 10.71 20.41
CA PHE A 99 6.07 10.15 21.39
C PHE A 99 4.82 11.01 21.53
N ILE A 100 4.95 12.32 21.24
CA ILE A 100 3.89 13.31 21.34
C ILE A 100 3.90 14.19 20.09
N SER A 101 2.71 14.62 19.68
CA SER A 101 2.48 15.59 18.60
C SER A 101 2.77 17.03 19.05
N HIS A 102 2.70 17.97 18.11
CA HIS A 102 2.89 19.39 18.40
C HIS A 102 1.82 19.95 19.35
N ILE A 103 0.55 19.54 19.20
CA ILE A 103 -0.54 20.00 20.06
C ILE A 103 -0.36 19.45 21.47
N GLU A 104 -0.07 18.16 21.59
CA GLU A 104 0.18 17.51 22.87
C GLU A 104 1.40 18.08 23.58
N PHE A 105 2.42 18.49 22.83
CA PHE A 105 3.57 19.22 23.37
C PHE A 105 3.17 20.54 24.05
N ILE A 106 2.28 21.34 23.44
CA ILE A 106 1.83 22.61 24.03
C ILE A 106 1.12 22.36 25.37
N ASP A 107 0.25 21.35 25.43
CA ASP A 107 -0.48 20.98 26.64
C ASP A 107 0.48 20.48 27.75
N LEU A 108 1.48 19.67 27.40
CA LEU A 108 2.46 19.14 28.34
C LEU A 108 3.49 20.20 28.78
N GLU A 109 3.81 21.15 27.92
CA GLU A 109 4.64 22.31 28.27
C GLU A 109 3.92 23.17 29.32
N ARG A 110 2.59 23.30 29.21
CA ARG A 110 1.78 23.94 30.24
C ARG A 110 1.83 23.20 31.58
N LEU A 111 1.76 21.86 31.57
CA LEU A 111 1.96 21.05 32.78
C LEU A 111 3.33 21.32 33.42
N LEU A 112 4.40 21.36 32.63
CA LEU A 112 5.74 21.66 33.14
C LEU A 112 5.81 23.07 33.76
N ALA A 113 5.21 24.07 33.11
CA ALA A 113 5.16 25.44 33.62
C ALA A 113 4.39 25.53 34.95
N ASP A 114 3.23 24.88 35.05
CA ASP A 114 2.43 24.86 36.27
C ASP A 114 3.11 24.03 37.38
N ARG A 115 3.81 22.95 37.04
CA ARG A 115 4.67 22.23 38.00
C ARG A 115 5.73 23.14 38.60
N ASN A 116 6.41 23.93 37.77
CA ASN A 116 7.45 24.85 38.25
C ASN A 116 6.88 25.87 39.24
N ARG A 117 5.68 26.41 38.98
CA ARG A 117 4.96 27.30 39.90
C ARG A 117 4.54 26.61 41.19
N CYS A 118 4.07 25.36 41.10
CA CYS A 118 3.69 24.56 42.26
C CYS A 118 4.88 24.21 43.16
N ALA A 119 6.05 23.91 42.57
CA ALA A 119 7.24 23.44 43.28
C ALA A 119 8.16 24.58 43.80
N HIS A 120 8.11 25.76 43.17
CA HIS A 120 8.98 26.89 43.51
C HIS A 120 8.15 28.16 43.81
N PRO A 121 7.73 28.35 45.08
CA PRO A 121 6.90 29.50 45.48
C PRO A 121 7.53 30.86 45.11
N SER A 122 8.86 30.97 45.15
CA SER A 122 9.61 32.17 44.80
C SER A 122 9.52 32.60 43.32
N MET A 123 8.94 31.76 42.45
CA MET A 123 8.74 32.06 41.03
C MET A 123 7.38 32.74 40.74
N VAL A 124 6.53 32.93 41.76
CA VAL A 124 5.15 33.44 41.61
C VAL A 124 5.05 34.86 42.20
N SER A 125 5.31 35.01 43.50
CA SER A 125 5.57 36.29 44.17
C SER A 125 6.16 36.04 45.57
N ASP A 126 6.66 37.08 46.24
CA ASP A 126 7.15 36.99 47.62
C ASP A 126 6.04 36.70 48.66
N THR A 127 4.76 36.79 48.26
CA THR A 127 3.61 36.77 49.20
C THR A 127 2.48 35.81 48.81
N GLU A 128 2.43 35.34 47.56
CA GLU A 128 1.38 34.47 47.05
C GLU A 128 1.97 33.18 46.47
N VAL A 129 1.35 32.06 46.84
CA VAL A 129 1.71 30.75 46.32
C VAL A 129 0.72 30.37 45.24
N PHE A 130 1.20 29.94 44.08
CA PHE A 130 0.32 29.44 43.02
C PHE A 130 -0.49 28.25 43.51
N GLU A 131 -1.82 28.39 43.46
CA GLU A 131 -2.77 27.35 43.83
C GLU A 131 -3.37 26.74 42.55
N ALA A 132 -3.02 25.49 42.28
CA ALA A 132 -3.67 24.75 41.21
C ALA A 132 -5.15 24.53 41.57
N SER A 133 -6.06 24.82 40.65
CA SER A 133 -7.49 24.67 40.89
C SER A 133 -7.95 23.20 40.80
N ALA A 134 -9.17 22.94 41.28
CA ALA A 134 -9.82 21.64 41.20
C ALA A 134 -10.10 21.18 39.75
N GLU A 135 -10.07 22.09 38.78
CA GLU A 135 -10.25 21.82 37.34
C GLU A 135 -8.91 21.66 36.62
N LEU A 136 -7.89 22.40 37.05
CA LEU A 136 -6.57 22.39 36.40
C LEU A 136 -5.82 21.08 36.65
N ALA A 137 -5.84 20.58 37.89
CA ALA A 137 -5.19 19.32 38.24
C ALA A 137 -5.72 18.11 37.42
N PRO A 138 -7.04 17.86 37.31
CA PRO A 138 -7.53 16.74 36.52
C PRO A 138 -7.33 16.94 35.02
N LEU A 139 -7.36 18.17 34.49
CA LEU A 139 -6.99 18.43 33.09
C LEU A 139 -5.58 17.92 32.78
N HIS A 140 -4.61 18.26 33.64
CA HIS A 140 -3.23 17.81 33.50
C HIS A 140 -3.10 16.30 33.57
N ILE A 141 -3.78 15.65 34.52
CA ILE A 141 -3.80 14.19 34.65
C ILE A 141 -4.38 13.53 33.39
N VAL A 142 -5.50 14.06 32.87
CA VAL A 142 -6.15 13.53 31.68
C VAL A 142 -5.24 13.62 30.46
N ASN A 143 -4.64 14.79 30.23
CA ASN A 143 -3.74 15.03 29.10
C ASN A 143 -2.48 14.17 29.22
N ALA A 144 -1.82 14.15 30.39
CA ALA A 144 -0.63 13.34 30.63
C ALA A 144 -0.88 11.85 30.34
N THR A 145 -2.00 11.30 30.85
CA THR A 145 -2.32 9.90 30.64
C THR A 145 -2.61 9.59 29.18
N ARG A 146 -3.42 10.42 28.52
CA ARG A 146 -3.79 10.19 27.11
C ARG A 146 -2.61 10.32 26.16
N TYR A 147 -1.79 11.35 26.34
CA TYR A 147 -0.73 11.68 25.38
C TYR A 147 0.53 10.86 25.61
N VAL A 148 0.82 10.53 26.87
CA VAL A 148 2.08 9.88 27.25
C VAL A 148 1.79 8.54 27.90
N LEU A 149 1.24 8.50 29.10
CA LEU A 149 1.32 7.30 29.96
C LEU A 149 0.58 6.07 29.43
N SER A 150 -0.49 6.25 28.64
CA SER A 150 -1.23 5.16 27.98
C SER A 150 -0.63 4.76 26.62
N GLN A 151 0.32 5.53 26.09
CA GLN A 151 0.91 5.29 24.78
C GLN A 151 2.14 4.38 24.87
N PRO A 152 2.37 3.46 23.92
CA PRO A 152 3.57 2.64 23.88
C PRO A 152 4.83 3.45 23.50
N ALA A 153 6.02 2.91 23.77
CA ALA A 153 7.25 3.45 23.20
C ALA A 153 7.23 3.32 21.67
N ALA A 154 7.40 4.42 20.95
CA ALA A 154 7.36 4.41 19.48
C ALA A 154 8.60 3.68 18.91
N GLN A 155 8.43 2.46 18.40
CA GLN A 155 9.50 1.59 17.94
C GLN A 155 9.84 1.87 16.47
N GLY A 156 11.01 2.43 16.15
CA GLY A 156 11.38 2.74 14.75
C GLY A 156 12.04 1.58 14.00
N LYS A 157 13.33 1.36 14.24
CA LYS A 157 14.15 0.42 13.44
C LYS A 157 13.84 -1.05 13.73
N GLN A 158 13.69 -1.43 14.99
CA GLN A 158 13.34 -2.80 15.36
C GLN A 158 11.90 -3.17 15.00
N ALA A 159 10.94 -2.25 15.14
CA ALA A 159 9.59 -2.50 14.65
C ALA A 159 9.58 -2.80 13.16
N LEU A 160 10.37 -2.08 12.37
CA LEU A 160 10.49 -2.35 10.95
C LEU A 160 11.04 -3.75 10.68
N ALA A 161 12.09 -4.16 11.40
CA ALA A 161 12.66 -5.51 11.29
C ALA A 161 11.66 -6.59 11.72
N ARG A 162 10.87 -6.33 12.77
CA ARG A 162 9.78 -7.19 13.23
C ARG A 162 8.71 -7.31 12.16
N LEU A 163 8.23 -6.20 11.60
CA LEU A 163 7.24 -6.19 10.51
C LEU A 163 7.73 -6.94 9.26
N GLN A 164 9.01 -6.82 8.92
CA GLN A 164 9.60 -7.60 7.82
C GLN A 164 9.58 -9.09 8.13
N THR A 165 9.98 -9.49 9.34
CA THR A 165 9.97 -10.89 9.79
C THR A 165 8.55 -11.45 9.82
N GLU A 166 7.57 -10.65 10.26
CA GLU A 166 6.15 -11.01 10.25
C GLU A 166 5.64 -11.18 8.82
N LEU A 167 6.00 -10.29 7.89
CA LEU A 167 5.64 -10.39 6.46
C LEU A 167 6.25 -11.64 5.79
N ASP A 168 7.45 -12.04 6.22
CA ASP A 168 8.13 -13.26 5.76
C ASP A 168 7.49 -14.54 6.32
N SER A 169 6.80 -14.47 7.45
CA SER A 169 6.17 -15.62 8.10
C SER A 169 5.15 -16.32 7.21
N ASN A 170 5.10 -17.66 7.28
CA ASN A 170 4.05 -18.46 6.64
C ASN A 170 2.65 -18.19 7.23
N PHE A 171 2.59 -17.58 8.42
CA PHE A 171 1.35 -17.25 9.12
C PHE A 171 0.88 -15.81 8.87
N PHE A 172 1.57 -15.05 8.02
CA PHE A 172 1.10 -13.72 7.66
C PHE A 172 -0.25 -13.83 6.93
N PRO A 173 -1.29 -13.05 7.31
CA PRO A 173 -2.60 -13.18 6.71
C PRO A 173 -2.59 -12.80 5.22
N ALA A 174 -3.50 -13.41 4.44
CA ALA A 174 -3.63 -13.13 3.01
C ALA A 174 -4.70 -12.10 2.68
N LYS A 175 -5.77 -12.02 3.50
CA LYS A 175 -6.89 -11.11 3.25
C LYS A 175 -6.67 -9.76 3.93
N ARG A 176 -7.04 -8.68 3.24
CA ARG A 176 -6.94 -7.30 3.74
C ARG A 176 -7.53 -7.11 5.13
N GLU A 177 -8.71 -7.67 5.40
CA GLU A 177 -9.41 -7.57 6.68
C GLU A 177 -8.59 -8.16 7.85
N ASP A 178 -8.00 -9.33 7.64
CA ASP A 178 -7.17 -10.00 8.64
C ASP A 178 -5.82 -9.27 8.84
N ILE A 179 -5.24 -8.76 7.74
CA ILE A 179 -4.03 -7.93 7.81
C ILE A 179 -4.31 -6.67 8.63
N LEU A 180 -5.46 -6.02 8.46
CA LEU A 180 -5.82 -4.84 9.25
C LEU A 180 -5.85 -5.12 10.76
N ILE A 181 -6.42 -6.26 11.17
CA ILE A 181 -6.41 -6.69 12.58
C ILE A 181 -4.97 -6.88 13.07
N PHE A 182 -4.14 -7.54 12.26
CA PHE A 182 -2.75 -7.82 12.58
C PHE A 182 -1.92 -6.53 12.74
N LEU A 183 -2.01 -5.59 11.79
CA LEU A 183 -1.24 -4.34 11.84
C LEU A 183 -1.71 -3.41 12.98
N LYS A 184 -3.00 -3.42 13.33
CA LYS A 184 -3.56 -2.69 14.48
C LYS A 184 -3.11 -3.23 15.83
N ALA A 185 -2.79 -4.52 15.93
CA ALA A 185 -2.22 -5.12 17.14
C ALA A 185 -0.70 -4.89 17.26
N GLY A 186 -0.06 -4.42 16.19
CA GLY A 186 1.39 -4.27 16.09
C GLY A 186 1.90 -2.83 16.14
N PRO A 187 3.16 -2.62 15.75
CA PRO A 187 3.82 -1.30 15.76
C PRO A 187 3.17 -0.25 14.84
N LEU A 188 2.29 -0.68 13.93
CA LEU A 188 1.57 0.19 13.00
C LEU A 188 0.24 0.71 13.55
N ALA A 189 -0.13 0.41 14.80
CA ALA A 189 -1.30 1.02 15.45
C ALA A 189 -1.16 2.55 15.57
N LYS A 190 0.01 3.00 16.03
CA LYS A 190 0.41 4.41 16.15
C LYS A 190 1.89 4.56 15.77
N PRO A 191 2.22 4.44 14.47
CA PRO A 191 3.60 4.40 14.03
C PRO A 191 4.24 5.78 14.04
N ARG A 192 5.56 5.83 14.20
CA ARG A 192 6.33 7.00 13.75
C ARG A 192 6.15 7.18 12.24
N GLU A 193 6.19 8.42 11.78
CA GLU A 193 6.13 8.73 10.35
C GLU A 193 7.23 8.00 9.58
N SER A 194 8.44 7.94 10.15
CA SER A 194 9.57 7.21 9.58
C SER A 194 9.34 5.70 9.49
N LEU A 195 8.70 5.08 10.48
CA LEU A 195 8.35 3.66 10.45
C LEU A 195 7.36 3.39 9.31
N LEU A 196 6.30 4.18 9.23
CA LEU A 196 5.26 4.05 8.21
C LEU A 196 5.84 4.23 6.80
N LYS A 197 6.58 5.32 6.57
CA LYS A 197 7.24 5.60 5.28
C LYS A 197 8.19 4.48 4.87
N ASN A 198 9.01 3.98 5.81
CA ASN A 198 9.95 2.89 5.52
C ASN A 198 9.23 1.56 5.22
N PHE A 199 8.15 1.26 5.96
CA PHE A 199 7.38 0.04 5.71
C PHE A 199 6.68 0.08 4.36
N LEU A 200 6.05 1.21 3.99
CA LEU A 200 5.50 1.43 2.64
C LEU A 200 6.57 1.25 1.56
N ALA A 201 7.77 1.80 1.76
CA ALA A 201 8.87 1.63 0.82
C ALA A 201 9.30 0.16 0.66
N ILE A 202 9.30 -0.62 1.75
CA ILE A 202 9.60 -2.06 1.72
C ILE A 202 8.51 -2.82 0.96
N LEU A 203 7.23 -2.53 1.22
CA LEU A 203 6.12 -3.18 0.53
C LEU A 203 6.17 -2.93 -0.98
N LEU A 204 6.36 -1.67 -1.39
CA LEU A 204 6.52 -1.32 -2.80
C LEU A 204 7.69 -2.07 -3.45
N LYS A 205 8.88 -2.05 -2.82
CA LYS A 205 10.06 -2.76 -3.34
C LYS A 205 9.84 -4.27 -3.39
N ARG A 206 9.14 -4.84 -2.41
CA ARG A 206 8.83 -6.28 -2.39
C ARG A 206 7.94 -6.68 -3.56
N VAL A 207 7.02 -5.81 -3.98
CA VAL A 207 6.19 -6.05 -5.17
C VAL A 207 6.97 -5.83 -6.47
N THR A 208 7.70 -4.72 -6.58
CA THR A 208 8.30 -4.31 -7.87
C THR A 208 9.67 -4.92 -8.13
N LYS A 209 10.50 -5.10 -7.11
CA LYS A 209 11.88 -5.59 -7.24
C LYS A 209 12.27 -6.43 -6.02
N PRO A 210 11.64 -7.61 -5.84
CA PRO A 210 11.89 -8.44 -4.66
C PRO A 210 13.36 -8.88 -4.60
N PRO A 211 14.00 -8.84 -3.42
CA PRO A 211 15.43 -9.17 -3.27
C PRO A 211 15.73 -10.66 -3.54
N VAL A 212 14.73 -11.52 -3.38
CA VAL A 212 14.76 -12.95 -3.69
C VAL A 212 13.49 -13.26 -4.48
N ALA A 213 13.51 -14.27 -5.36
CA ALA A 213 12.28 -14.74 -5.98
C ALA A 213 11.27 -15.13 -4.90
N ILE A 214 10.17 -14.39 -4.82
CA ILE A 214 9.06 -14.66 -3.90
C ILE A 214 7.89 -15.24 -4.69
N SER A 215 7.07 -16.05 -4.02
CA SER A 215 5.88 -16.63 -4.64
C SER A 215 4.84 -15.56 -4.97
N TRP A 216 3.87 -15.93 -5.81
CA TRP A 216 2.76 -15.02 -6.15
C TRP A 216 1.94 -14.68 -4.89
N GLU A 217 1.77 -15.64 -3.96
CA GLU A 217 1.06 -15.42 -2.70
C GLU A 217 1.76 -14.34 -1.87
N LYS A 218 3.09 -14.40 -1.76
CA LYS A 218 3.87 -13.40 -1.02
C LYS A 218 3.84 -12.02 -1.67
N THR A 219 3.75 -11.96 -3.00
CA THR A 219 3.57 -10.70 -3.73
C THR A 219 2.18 -10.13 -3.46
N HIS A 220 1.15 -10.96 -3.54
CA HIS A 220 -0.23 -10.57 -3.25
C HIS A 220 -0.39 -10.08 -1.80
N GLN A 221 0.17 -10.80 -0.82
CA GLN A 221 0.20 -10.36 0.59
C GLN A 221 0.83 -8.98 0.78
N ALA A 222 1.90 -8.67 0.04
CA ALA A 222 2.54 -7.37 0.11
C ALA A 222 1.67 -6.25 -0.48
N VAL A 223 0.93 -6.54 -1.56
CA VAL A 223 -0.07 -5.62 -2.12
C VAL A 223 -1.22 -5.39 -1.14
N GLU A 224 -1.78 -6.45 -0.56
CA GLU A 224 -2.87 -6.33 0.42
C GLU A 224 -2.41 -5.58 1.69
N ALA A 225 -1.17 -5.81 2.14
CA ALA A 225 -0.59 -5.05 3.24
C ALA A 225 -0.39 -3.56 2.89
N LEU A 226 -0.02 -3.24 1.65
CA LEU A 226 0.13 -1.86 1.19
C LEU A 226 -1.19 -1.10 1.32
N PHE A 227 -2.29 -1.71 0.87
CA PHE A 227 -3.61 -1.09 0.96
C PHE A 227 -4.22 -1.14 2.37
N ALA A 228 -3.89 -2.14 3.18
CA ALA A 228 -4.24 -2.13 4.60
C ALA A 228 -3.59 -0.95 5.35
N VAL A 229 -2.36 -0.55 4.98
CA VAL A 229 -1.74 0.66 5.52
C VAL A 229 -2.46 1.93 5.05
N SER A 230 -2.95 1.96 3.80
CA SER A 230 -3.78 3.06 3.27
C SER A 230 -5.05 3.25 4.10
N ASP A 231 -5.74 2.16 4.45
CA ASP A 231 -6.96 2.20 5.27
C ASP A 231 -6.68 2.65 6.71
N LEU A 232 -5.56 2.18 7.28
CA LEU A 232 -5.21 2.48 8.66
C LEU A 232 -4.75 3.93 8.82
N HIS A 233 -4.05 4.47 7.82
CA HIS A 233 -3.38 5.77 7.87
C HIS A 233 -3.61 6.60 6.59
N PRO A 234 -4.86 7.01 6.26
CA PRO A 234 -5.19 7.63 4.97
C PRO A 234 -4.52 9.00 4.74
N GLY A 235 -4.28 9.77 5.81
CA GLY A 235 -3.55 11.04 5.74
C GLY A 235 -2.07 10.83 5.40
N PRO A 236 -1.30 10.12 6.27
CA PRO A 236 0.10 9.79 5.99
C PRO A 236 0.33 9.05 4.68
N TRP A 237 -0.59 8.15 4.29
CA TRP A 237 -0.57 7.48 2.99
C TRP A 237 -0.47 8.47 1.82
N LYS A 238 -1.42 9.43 1.75
CA LYS A 238 -1.47 10.42 0.67
C LYS A 238 -0.20 11.26 0.59
N LEU A 239 0.41 11.55 1.74
CA LEU A 239 1.65 12.32 1.82
C LEU A 239 2.84 11.54 1.25
N HIS A 240 2.98 10.26 1.60
CA HIS A 240 4.20 9.49 1.30
C HIS A 240 4.12 8.69 0.00
N ILE A 241 2.96 8.17 -0.40
CA ILE A 241 2.88 7.21 -1.52
C ILE A 241 3.37 7.83 -2.83
N LYS A 242 3.04 9.10 -3.08
CA LYS A 242 3.51 9.86 -4.26
C LYS A 242 5.03 9.99 -4.26
N GLU A 243 5.60 10.44 -3.14
CA GLU A 243 7.05 10.60 -2.99
C GLU A 243 7.80 9.26 -3.19
N LEU A 244 7.26 8.19 -2.59
CA LEU A 244 7.85 6.86 -2.68
C LEU A 244 7.81 6.30 -4.10
N LEU A 245 6.69 6.46 -4.82
CA LEU A 245 6.58 6.04 -6.22
C LEU A 245 7.52 6.85 -7.11
N SER A 246 7.56 8.18 -6.97
CA SER A 246 8.51 9.03 -7.70
C SER A 246 9.97 8.65 -7.47
N THR A 247 10.30 8.20 -6.26
CA THR A 247 11.66 7.71 -5.94
C THR A 247 11.92 6.32 -6.50
N LEU A 248 10.91 5.44 -6.50
CA LEU A 248 11.03 4.06 -6.93
C LEU A 248 11.11 3.92 -8.45
N MET A 249 10.26 4.64 -9.21
CA MET A 249 10.12 4.47 -10.66
C MET A 249 11.45 4.61 -11.43
N PRO A 250 12.34 5.58 -11.11
CA PRO A 250 13.65 5.68 -11.75
C PRO A 250 14.54 4.45 -11.51
N THR A 251 14.36 3.71 -10.41
CA THR A 251 15.23 2.57 -10.04
C THR A 251 14.88 1.24 -10.75
N LEU A 252 13.73 1.18 -11.43
CA LEU A 252 13.26 0.01 -12.16
C LEU A 252 13.92 -0.02 -13.54
N GLN A 253 14.99 -0.81 -13.71
CA GLN A 253 15.83 -0.77 -14.91
C GLN A 253 15.64 -1.99 -15.82
N ASP A 254 15.14 -3.09 -15.28
CA ASP A 254 14.90 -4.34 -15.99
C ASP A 254 13.42 -4.55 -16.30
N ASP A 255 13.15 -5.37 -17.33
CA ASP A 255 11.80 -5.63 -17.84
C ASP A 255 10.90 -6.30 -16.80
N ASP A 256 11.44 -7.17 -15.93
CA ASP A 256 10.64 -7.83 -14.90
C ASP A 256 10.18 -6.84 -13.83
N ALA A 257 11.07 -5.94 -13.40
CA ALA A 257 10.72 -4.89 -12.45
C ALA A 257 9.71 -3.88 -13.02
N LEU A 258 9.85 -3.52 -14.31
CA LEU A 258 8.89 -2.65 -15.01
C LEU A 258 7.53 -3.34 -15.19
N ARG A 259 7.53 -4.63 -15.55
CA ARG A 259 6.30 -5.44 -15.60
C ARG A 259 5.60 -5.47 -14.26
N LYS A 260 6.29 -5.80 -13.17
CA LYS A 260 5.70 -5.83 -11.82
C LYS A 260 5.16 -4.47 -11.38
N ALA A 261 5.82 -3.38 -11.76
CA ALA A 261 5.32 -2.04 -11.49
C ALA A 261 4.08 -1.70 -12.33
N ALA A 262 4.05 -2.10 -13.61
CA ALA A 262 2.86 -1.96 -14.45
C ALA A 262 1.70 -2.80 -13.90
N ASP A 263 1.94 -4.03 -13.46
CA ASP A 263 0.94 -4.88 -12.81
C ASP A 263 0.40 -4.21 -11.53
N LEU A 264 1.29 -3.72 -10.66
CA LEU A 264 0.91 -3.03 -9.42
C LEU A 264 -0.04 -1.86 -9.66
N VAL A 265 0.20 -1.01 -10.66
CA VAL A 265 -0.61 0.21 -10.88
C VAL A 265 -1.70 0.05 -11.94
N GLY A 266 -1.64 -1.00 -12.76
CA GLY A 266 -2.54 -1.26 -13.89
C GLY A 266 -3.68 -2.22 -13.57
N TRP A 267 -3.55 -3.04 -12.51
CA TRP A 267 -4.62 -3.93 -12.10
C TRP A 267 -5.82 -3.18 -11.52
N ARG A 268 -7.02 -3.68 -11.81
CA ARG A 268 -8.29 -3.04 -11.43
C ARG A 268 -8.39 -2.75 -9.94
N GLN A 269 -7.97 -3.70 -9.09
CA GLN A 269 -8.01 -3.51 -7.63
C GLN A 269 -7.09 -2.40 -7.11
N ASN A 270 -6.10 -1.99 -7.91
CA ASN A 270 -5.04 -1.07 -7.50
C ASN A 270 -5.06 0.25 -8.30
N ALA A 271 -6.11 0.49 -9.09
CA ALA A 271 -6.17 1.58 -10.06
C ALA A 271 -5.99 2.98 -9.41
N GLU A 272 -6.24 3.11 -8.10
CA GLU A 272 -5.99 4.35 -7.36
C GLU A 272 -4.50 4.74 -7.33
N LEU A 273 -3.58 3.78 -7.40
CA LEU A 273 -2.14 4.03 -7.41
C LEU A 273 -1.69 4.85 -8.62
N TRP A 274 -2.37 4.68 -9.76
CA TRP A 274 -2.06 5.43 -10.99
C TRP A 274 -2.10 6.95 -10.76
N SER A 275 -3.02 7.42 -9.92
CA SER A 275 -3.16 8.85 -9.59
C SER A 275 -1.94 9.43 -8.86
N TYR A 276 -1.16 8.58 -8.18
CA TYR A 276 0.03 8.95 -7.43
C TYR A 276 1.35 8.80 -8.22
N VAL A 277 1.33 8.12 -9.37
CA VAL A 277 2.50 8.04 -10.27
C VAL A 277 2.68 9.39 -10.97
N ASP A 278 3.91 9.92 -10.96
CA ASP A 278 4.26 11.16 -11.67
C ASP A 278 4.28 10.98 -13.20
N GLU A 279 4.30 12.09 -13.93
CA GLU A 279 4.20 12.07 -15.39
C GLU A 279 5.34 11.28 -16.06
N ALA A 280 6.56 11.41 -15.54
CA ALA A 280 7.72 10.67 -16.03
C ALA A 280 7.57 9.15 -15.81
N GLY A 281 7.12 8.72 -14.63
CA GLY A 281 6.84 7.32 -14.32
C GLY A 281 5.70 6.77 -15.18
N ARG A 282 4.63 7.55 -15.38
CA ARG A 282 3.53 7.16 -16.28
C ARG A 282 4.01 6.95 -17.71
N LEU A 283 4.76 7.90 -18.25
CA LEU A 283 5.32 7.79 -19.61
C LEU A 283 6.24 6.57 -19.74
N ARG A 284 7.07 6.30 -18.73
CA ARG A 284 7.96 5.14 -18.70
C ARG A 284 7.19 3.83 -18.74
N LEU A 285 6.19 3.65 -17.88
CA LEU A 285 5.39 2.43 -17.83
C LEU A 285 4.58 2.23 -19.11
N ARG A 286 3.95 3.29 -19.64
CA ARG A 286 3.23 3.24 -20.93
C ARG A 286 4.15 2.85 -22.09
N THR A 287 5.35 3.44 -22.13
CA THR A 287 6.36 3.11 -23.15
C THR A 287 6.81 1.66 -23.04
N PHE A 288 7.01 1.17 -21.82
CA PHE A 288 7.32 -0.23 -21.57
C PHE A 288 6.20 -1.15 -22.07
N VAL A 289 4.93 -0.87 -21.74
CA VAL A 289 3.80 -1.66 -22.22
C VAL A 289 3.71 -1.66 -23.74
N LYS A 290 3.92 -0.50 -24.37
CA LYS A 290 3.95 -0.37 -25.83
C LYS A 290 5.08 -1.19 -26.47
N HIS A 291 6.14 -1.54 -25.74
CA HIS A 291 7.26 -2.34 -26.24
C HIS A 291 7.42 -3.65 -25.47
N PHE A 292 6.32 -4.20 -24.95
CA PHE A 292 6.35 -5.38 -24.09
C PHE A 292 7.15 -6.54 -24.73
N PRO A 293 8.01 -7.24 -23.98
CA PRO A 293 8.85 -8.30 -24.53
C PRO A 293 8.06 -9.43 -25.19
N SER A 294 8.54 -9.91 -26.34
CA SER A 294 7.89 -10.95 -27.14
C SER A 294 7.60 -12.24 -26.38
N GLY A 295 8.51 -12.69 -25.51
CA GLY A 295 8.33 -13.92 -24.72
C GLY A 295 7.29 -13.81 -23.60
N SER A 296 6.70 -12.64 -23.40
CA SER A 296 5.82 -12.35 -22.26
C SER A 296 4.51 -11.67 -22.67
N VAL A 297 4.18 -11.65 -23.97
CA VAL A 297 2.99 -10.93 -24.48
C VAL A 297 1.66 -11.39 -23.87
N GLY A 298 1.59 -12.62 -23.36
CA GLY A 298 0.42 -13.13 -22.62
C GLY A 298 0.05 -12.29 -21.39
N HIS A 299 1.01 -11.60 -20.77
CA HIS A 299 0.72 -10.70 -19.65
C HIS A 299 -0.15 -9.50 -20.05
N LEU A 300 -0.19 -9.13 -21.33
CA LEU A 300 -1.02 -8.02 -21.82
C LEU A 300 -2.52 -8.33 -21.71
N GLU A 301 -2.90 -9.61 -21.61
CA GLU A 301 -4.29 -10.05 -21.40
C GLU A 301 -4.96 -9.30 -20.25
N PHE A 302 -4.27 -9.15 -19.12
CA PHE A 302 -4.80 -8.47 -17.93
C PHE A 302 -5.04 -6.98 -18.12
N TYR A 303 -4.30 -6.33 -19.02
CA TYR A 303 -4.52 -4.92 -19.35
C TYR A 303 -5.65 -4.77 -20.37
N LEU A 304 -5.79 -5.72 -21.28
CA LEU A 304 -6.79 -5.74 -22.35
C LEU A 304 -8.18 -6.19 -21.87
N SER A 305 -8.27 -6.92 -20.76
CA SER A 305 -9.57 -7.31 -20.16
C SER A 305 -10.30 -6.16 -19.47
N ASN A 306 -9.64 -5.00 -19.28
CA ASN A 306 -10.24 -3.84 -18.65
C ASN A 306 -9.97 -2.56 -19.45
N PRO A 307 -10.95 -2.05 -20.21
CA PRO A 307 -10.85 -0.78 -20.94
C PRO A 307 -10.54 0.46 -20.09
N LYS A 308 -10.68 0.37 -18.75
CA LYS A 308 -10.30 1.45 -17.82
C LYS A 308 -8.85 1.36 -17.34
N SER A 309 -8.12 0.32 -17.73
CA SER A 309 -6.68 0.21 -17.43
C SER A 309 -5.93 1.39 -18.04
N PRO A 310 -4.99 2.01 -17.32
CA PRO A 310 -4.14 3.06 -17.88
C PRO A 310 -3.25 2.57 -19.04
N PHE A 311 -3.16 1.25 -19.22
CA PHE A 311 -2.31 0.59 -20.21
C PHE A 311 -3.09 -0.04 -21.36
N TYR A 312 -4.42 0.09 -21.41
CA TYR A 312 -5.26 -0.58 -22.40
C TYR A 312 -4.84 -0.24 -23.84
N ASP A 313 -4.72 1.05 -24.16
CA ASP A 313 -4.35 1.50 -25.50
C ASP A 313 -2.91 1.10 -25.87
N ASP A 314 -1.97 1.20 -24.93
CA ASP A 314 -0.57 0.83 -25.19
C ASP A 314 -0.39 -0.68 -25.37
N ALA A 315 -1.17 -1.49 -24.63
CA ALA A 315 -1.22 -2.94 -24.79
C ALA A 315 -1.81 -3.32 -26.15
N LYS A 316 -2.89 -2.65 -26.58
CA LYS A 316 -3.49 -2.84 -27.89
C LYS A 316 -2.50 -2.49 -29.01
N ASP A 317 -1.82 -1.35 -28.92
CA ASP A 317 -0.76 -0.94 -29.85
C ASP A 317 0.37 -1.97 -29.94
N ARG A 318 0.67 -2.70 -28.86
CA ARG A 318 1.69 -3.75 -28.85
C ARG A 318 1.19 -5.05 -29.50
N ILE A 319 -0.06 -5.43 -29.25
CA ILE A 319 -0.71 -6.57 -29.91
C ILE A 319 -0.87 -6.33 -31.42
N ASP A 320 -1.19 -5.11 -31.84
CA ASP A 320 -1.34 -4.75 -33.26
C ASP A 320 -0.07 -4.98 -34.09
N ARG A 321 1.10 -5.03 -33.44
CA ARG A 321 2.41 -5.32 -34.04
C ARG A 321 2.89 -6.75 -33.83
N ALA A 322 2.13 -7.58 -33.10
CA ALA A 322 2.55 -8.94 -32.78
C ALA A 322 2.60 -9.85 -34.02
N SER A 323 3.55 -10.77 -34.06
CA SER A 323 3.65 -11.78 -35.12
C SER A 323 2.75 -12.99 -34.86
N THR A 324 2.58 -13.84 -35.87
CA THR A 324 1.87 -15.11 -35.74
C THR A 324 2.49 -15.98 -34.65
N GLU A 325 3.83 -16.08 -34.64
CA GLU A 325 4.58 -16.88 -33.66
C GLU A 325 4.38 -16.35 -32.24
N GLU A 326 4.36 -15.03 -32.05
CA GLU A 326 4.11 -14.43 -30.73
C GLU A 326 2.69 -14.73 -30.22
N LEU A 327 1.68 -14.59 -31.08
CA LEU A 327 0.29 -14.79 -30.67
C LEU A 327 -0.03 -16.26 -30.37
N PHE A 328 0.32 -17.17 -31.28
CA PHE A 328 -0.01 -18.59 -31.15
C PHE A 328 1.00 -19.37 -30.32
N GLY A 329 2.21 -18.83 -30.10
CA GLY A 329 3.18 -19.37 -29.15
C GLY A 329 2.89 -19.02 -27.69
N THR A 330 1.88 -18.17 -27.44
CA THR A 330 1.47 -17.72 -26.11
C THR A 330 0.25 -18.48 -25.63
N ILE A 331 0.22 -18.80 -24.34
CA ILE A 331 -0.96 -19.32 -23.65
C ILE A 331 -1.76 -18.13 -23.14
N TRP A 332 -2.98 -17.99 -23.63
CA TRP A 332 -3.98 -17.01 -23.17
C TRP A 332 -4.95 -17.74 -22.23
N PHE A 333 -5.32 -17.12 -21.10
CA PHE A 333 -6.37 -17.69 -20.24
C PHE A 333 -7.75 -17.43 -20.85
N ASP A 334 -8.01 -16.18 -21.23
CA ASP A 334 -9.12 -15.76 -22.07
C ASP A 334 -8.58 -14.89 -23.22
N THR A 335 -8.81 -15.27 -24.48
CA THR A 335 -8.25 -14.53 -25.62
C THR A 335 -8.89 -13.15 -25.77
N PRO A 336 -8.14 -12.03 -25.59
CA PRO A 336 -8.73 -10.69 -25.67
C PRO A 336 -9.21 -10.37 -27.09
N PRO A 337 -10.26 -9.53 -27.25
CA PRO A 337 -10.74 -9.10 -28.58
C PRO A 337 -9.62 -8.53 -29.47
N ALA A 338 -8.71 -7.73 -28.92
CA ALA A 338 -7.58 -7.19 -29.68
C ALA A 338 -6.65 -8.27 -30.25
N VAL A 339 -6.48 -9.40 -29.55
CA VAL A 339 -5.68 -10.54 -30.01
C VAL A 339 -6.40 -11.28 -31.14
N ILE A 340 -7.72 -11.50 -31.00
CA ILE A 340 -8.55 -12.11 -32.05
C ILE A 340 -8.51 -11.23 -33.31
N GLU A 341 -8.71 -9.92 -33.17
CA GLU A 341 -8.67 -8.95 -34.25
C GLU A 341 -7.33 -8.98 -34.99
N ARG A 342 -6.21 -9.00 -34.25
CA ARG A 342 -4.87 -9.13 -34.84
C ARG A 342 -4.67 -10.48 -35.53
N ALA A 343 -5.13 -11.57 -34.95
CA ALA A 343 -5.02 -12.90 -35.54
C ALA A 343 -5.80 -12.98 -36.87
N ILE A 344 -7.00 -12.39 -36.95
CA ILE A 344 -7.76 -12.30 -38.22
C ILE A 344 -7.03 -11.42 -39.25
N ALA A 345 -6.41 -10.31 -38.81
CA ALA A 345 -5.62 -9.45 -39.69
C ALA A 345 -4.39 -10.17 -40.28
N LEU A 346 -3.75 -11.04 -39.51
CA LEU A 346 -2.67 -11.92 -39.96
C LEU A 346 -3.19 -13.04 -40.86
N TYR A 347 -4.33 -13.64 -40.53
CA TYR A 347 -4.99 -14.67 -41.35
C TYR A 347 -5.28 -14.17 -42.77
N LYS A 348 -5.72 -12.90 -42.89
CA LYS A 348 -5.95 -12.24 -44.18
C LYS A 348 -4.71 -12.24 -45.09
N GLN A 349 -3.50 -12.35 -44.55
CA GLN A 349 -2.24 -12.30 -45.29
C GLN A 349 -1.75 -13.67 -45.76
N CYS A 350 -2.48 -14.76 -45.48
CA CYS A 350 -2.11 -16.09 -45.98
C CYS A 350 -2.01 -16.10 -47.52
N ASP A 351 -0.91 -16.66 -48.03
CA ASP A 351 -0.53 -16.63 -49.44
C ASP A 351 -0.84 -17.94 -50.19
N SER A 352 -1.30 -18.97 -49.49
CA SER A 352 -1.55 -20.29 -50.04
C SER A 352 -2.68 -21.01 -49.30
N PHE A 353 -3.37 -21.90 -49.99
CA PHE A 353 -4.38 -22.75 -49.35
C PHE A 353 -3.81 -23.56 -48.18
N ALA A 354 -2.55 -24.00 -48.25
CA ALA A 354 -1.90 -24.74 -47.18
C ALA A 354 -1.72 -23.88 -45.92
N SER A 355 -1.22 -22.64 -46.06
CA SER A 355 -1.05 -21.71 -44.93
C SER A 355 -2.40 -21.29 -44.35
N ALA A 356 -3.39 -20.99 -45.21
CA ALA A 356 -4.75 -20.67 -44.77
C ALA A 356 -5.40 -21.82 -43.99
N ASN A 357 -5.22 -23.07 -44.43
CA ASN A 357 -5.77 -24.24 -43.74
C ASN A 357 -5.11 -24.47 -42.37
N ALA A 358 -3.80 -24.27 -42.26
CA ALA A 358 -3.09 -24.40 -40.99
C ALA A 358 -3.54 -23.31 -40.00
N PHE A 359 -3.48 -22.05 -40.43
CA PHE A 359 -3.84 -20.89 -39.61
C PHE A 359 -5.29 -20.95 -39.12
N ALA A 360 -6.22 -21.37 -39.98
CA ALA A 360 -7.62 -21.53 -39.60
C ALA A 360 -7.82 -22.53 -38.44
N LYS A 361 -6.98 -23.57 -38.32
CA LYS A 361 -7.07 -24.53 -37.21
C LYS A 361 -6.65 -23.89 -35.89
N ASP A 362 -5.59 -23.09 -35.90
CA ASP A 362 -5.09 -22.42 -34.71
C ASP A 362 -6.05 -21.30 -34.27
N LEU A 363 -6.59 -20.55 -35.23
CA LEU A 363 -7.56 -19.47 -34.99
C LEU A 363 -8.86 -19.95 -34.33
N ARG A 364 -9.22 -21.24 -34.47
CA ARG A 364 -10.40 -21.81 -33.80
C ARG A 364 -10.37 -21.57 -32.29
N GLY A 365 -9.23 -21.78 -31.65
CA GLY A 365 -9.09 -21.64 -30.20
C GLY A 365 -9.45 -20.23 -29.76
N PHE A 366 -8.88 -19.22 -30.42
CA PHE A 366 -9.09 -17.81 -30.09
C PHE A 366 -10.54 -17.37 -30.28
N LEU A 367 -11.22 -17.85 -31.32
CA LEU A 367 -12.60 -17.46 -31.60
C LEU A 367 -13.59 -17.98 -30.54
N LYS A 368 -13.25 -19.01 -29.76
CA LYS A 368 -14.11 -19.51 -28.68
C LYS A 368 -14.28 -18.50 -27.55
N ASP A 369 -13.33 -17.59 -27.39
CA ASP A 369 -13.34 -16.56 -26.34
C ASP A 369 -13.96 -15.24 -26.83
N SER A 370 -14.42 -15.19 -28.08
CA SER A 370 -14.96 -13.97 -28.70
C SER A 370 -16.13 -13.36 -27.92
N GLU A 371 -15.90 -12.25 -27.24
CA GLU A 371 -16.95 -11.44 -26.58
C GLU A 371 -17.83 -10.66 -27.58
N ASP A 372 -17.33 -10.37 -28.78
CA ASP A 372 -18.04 -9.67 -29.85
C ASP A 372 -18.09 -10.54 -31.13
N PRO A 373 -18.97 -11.58 -31.14
CA PRO A 373 -19.00 -12.55 -32.23
C PRO A 373 -19.39 -11.93 -33.57
N GLU A 374 -20.27 -10.94 -33.58
CA GLU A 374 -20.71 -10.23 -34.79
C GLU A 374 -19.54 -9.50 -35.46
N LYS A 375 -18.78 -8.71 -34.68
CA LYS A 375 -17.61 -8.01 -35.20
C LYS A 375 -16.58 -8.99 -35.78
N HIS A 376 -16.25 -10.04 -35.04
CA HIS A 376 -15.24 -11.00 -35.49
C HIS A 376 -15.70 -11.80 -36.71
N LEU A 377 -16.98 -12.17 -36.83
CA LEU A 377 -17.52 -12.81 -38.04
C LEU A 377 -17.45 -11.86 -39.24
N SER A 378 -17.80 -10.59 -39.07
CA SER A 378 -17.67 -9.59 -40.13
C SER A 378 -16.22 -9.45 -40.60
N MET A 379 -15.26 -9.46 -39.67
CA MET A 379 -13.83 -9.43 -40.01
C MET A 379 -13.37 -10.69 -40.77
N LEU A 380 -13.79 -11.88 -40.34
CA LEU A 380 -13.52 -13.14 -41.03
C LEU A 380 -14.09 -13.16 -42.45
N ALA A 381 -15.34 -12.72 -42.60
CA ALA A 381 -16.03 -12.66 -43.89
C ALA A 381 -15.30 -11.70 -44.85
N ARG A 382 -14.90 -10.52 -44.38
CA ARG A 382 -14.11 -9.57 -45.16
C ARG A 382 -12.73 -10.11 -45.53
N ALA A 383 -12.08 -10.83 -44.62
CA ALA A 383 -10.80 -11.48 -44.91
C ALA A 383 -10.94 -12.48 -46.07
N ALA A 384 -11.94 -13.37 -45.99
CA ALA A 384 -12.23 -14.36 -47.03
C ALA A 384 -12.60 -13.73 -48.38
N LYS A 385 -13.49 -12.73 -48.37
CA LYS A 385 -13.87 -11.99 -49.58
C LYS A 385 -12.68 -11.35 -50.29
N SER A 386 -11.72 -10.83 -49.51
CA SER A 386 -10.55 -10.15 -50.04
C SER A 386 -9.38 -11.09 -50.40
N ASN A 387 -9.43 -12.37 -50.03
CA ASN A 387 -8.36 -13.32 -50.24
C ASN A 387 -8.89 -14.71 -50.65
N GLY A 388 -8.74 -15.03 -51.93
CA GLY A 388 -9.18 -16.31 -52.51
C GLY A 388 -8.52 -17.55 -51.91
N GLN A 389 -7.32 -17.41 -51.32
CA GLN A 389 -6.64 -18.51 -50.61
C GLN A 389 -7.39 -18.90 -49.34
N ILE A 390 -8.16 -17.98 -48.75
CA ILE A 390 -8.99 -18.21 -47.57
C ILE A 390 -10.35 -18.77 -47.99
N SER A 391 -11.05 -18.07 -48.87
CA SER A 391 -12.41 -18.48 -49.28
C SER A 391 -12.43 -19.84 -49.97
N GLY A 392 -11.38 -20.18 -50.73
CA GLY A 392 -11.22 -21.50 -51.36
C GLY A 392 -10.53 -22.55 -50.48
N SER A 393 -10.22 -22.25 -49.21
CA SER A 393 -9.59 -23.22 -48.31
C SER A 393 -10.62 -24.17 -47.70
N ASN A 394 -10.23 -25.44 -47.57
CA ASN A 394 -11.08 -26.49 -46.99
C ASN A 394 -11.35 -26.31 -45.48
N GLN A 395 -10.70 -25.36 -44.80
CA GLN A 395 -10.90 -25.09 -43.38
C GLN A 395 -11.73 -23.84 -43.07
N PHE A 396 -11.94 -22.95 -44.05
CA PHE A 396 -12.70 -21.72 -43.82
C PHE A 396 -14.16 -21.98 -43.45
N VAL A 397 -14.90 -22.77 -44.25
CA VAL A 397 -16.30 -23.10 -43.97
C VAL A 397 -16.46 -23.84 -42.63
N PRO A 398 -15.65 -24.89 -42.31
CA PRO A 398 -15.68 -25.50 -40.98
C PRO A 398 -15.40 -24.54 -39.83
N LEU A 399 -14.44 -23.62 -39.97
CA LEU A 399 -14.11 -22.61 -38.97
C LEU A 399 -15.31 -21.71 -38.67
N VAL A 400 -15.91 -21.13 -39.72
CA VAL A 400 -17.07 -20.23 -39.60
C VAL A 400 -18.25 -20.96 -38.97
N ARG A 401 -18.55 -22.19 -39.41
CA ARG A 401 -19.63 -23.00 -38.86
C ARG A 401 -19.45 -23.32 -37.38
N GLU A 402 -18.24 -23.71 -36.98
CA GLU A 402 -17.94 -23.98 -35.56
C GLU A 402 -18.06 -22.70 -34.71
N PHE A 403 -17.50 -21.60 -35.20
CA PHE A 403 -17.57 -20.30 -34.52
C PHE A 403 -19.01 -19.81 -34.33
N VAL A 404 -19.82 -19.86 -35.39
CA VAL A 404 -21.23 -19.47 -35.33
C VAL A 404 -22.01 -20.36 -34.36
N ARG A 405 -21.85 -21.68 -34.47
CA ARG A 405 -22.52 -22.64 -33.58
C ARG A 405 -22.19 -22.39 -32.10
N GLU A 406 -20.95 -22.02 -31.78
CA GLU A 406 -20.51 -21.85 -30.40
C GLU A 406 -20.80 -20.46 -29.83
N ARG A 407 -20.82 -19.40 -30.65
CA ARG A 407 -20.85 -18.01 -30.15
C ARG A 407 -22.05 -17.18 -30.60
N PHE A 408 -22.83 -17.61 -31.59
CA PHE A 408 -23.99 -16.85 -32.05
C PHE A 408 -25.30 -17.39 -31.44
N PRO A 409 -26.13 -16.52 -30.83
CA PRO A 409 -27.46 -16.90 -30.38
C PRO A 409 -28.46 -17.03 -31.54
N ASP A 410 -28.30 -16.24 -32.61
CA ASP A 410 -29.12 -16.28 -33.83
C ASP A 410 -28.26 -16.65 -35.05
N VAL A 411 -28.43 -17.88 -35.54
CA VAL A 411 -27.73 -18.39 -36.71
C VAL A 411 -28.19 -17.70 -38.00
N ASP A 412 -29.46 -17.27 -38.09
CA ASP A 412 -29.97 -16.60 -39.28
C ASP A 412 -29.37 -15.19 -39.43
N GLN A 413 -29.03 -14.53 -38.33
CA GLN A 413 -28.23 -13.29 -38.37
C GLN A 413 -26.85 -13.55 -38.98
N ALA A 414 -26.13 -14.57 -38.52
CA ALA A 414 -24.83 -14.93 -39.09
C ALA A 414 -24.91 -15.27 -40.59
N ARG A 415 -25.97 -15.98 -41.02
CA ARG A 415 -26.23 -16.25 -42.45
C ARG A 415 -26.41 -14.96 -43.26
N ARG A 416 -27.16 -13.98 -42.75
CA ARG A 416 -27.33 -12.66 -43.42
C ARG A 416 -25.97 -11.96 -43.58
N MET A 417 -25.16 -11.92 -42.53
CA MET A 417 -23.83 -11.29 -42.55
C MET A 417 -22.88 -11.93 -43.58
N LEU A 418 -22.92 -13.26 -43.71
CA LEU A 418 -22.11 -13.98 -44.72
C LEU A 418 -22.60 -13.73 -46.15
N ASN A 419 -23.91 -13.70 -46.36
CA ASN A 419 -24.51 -13.41 -47.66
C ASN A 419 -24.21 -11.97 -48.13
N GLU A 420 -24.22 -10.99 -47.22
CA GLU A 420 -23.85 -9.59 -47.53
C GLU A 420 -22.41 -9.47 -48.06
N GLU A 421 -21.51 -10.37 -47.66
CA GLU A 421 -20.12 -10.42 -48.13
C GLU A 421 -19.92 -11.38 -49.32
N ASN A 422 -20.99 -11.89 -49.93
CA ASN A 422 -21.01 -12.85 -51.05
C ASN A 422 -20.38 -14.23 -50.73
N LEU A 423 -20.54 -14.71 -49.49
CA LEU A 423 -20.02 -16.01 -49.05
C LEU A 423 -21.15 -17.07 -48.94
N ALA A 424 -21.84 -17.33 -50.06
CA ALA A 424 -23.02 -18.20 -50.11
C ALA A 424 -22.73 -19.64 -49.61
N GLU A 425 -21.60 -20.23 -50.01
CA GLU A 425 -21.21 -21.58 -49.57
C GLU A 425 -21.06 -21.68 -48.04
N ALA A 426 -20.48 -20.65 -47.41
CA ALA A 426 -20.36 -20.60 -45.96
C ALA A 426 -21.72 -20.38 -45.28
N ALA A 427 -22.60 -19.55 -45.87
CA ALA A 427 -23.94 -19.29 -45.36
C ALA A 427 -24.87 -20.52 -45.47
N GLU A 428 -24.76 -21.30 -46.54
CA GLU A 428 -25.50 -22.56 -46.73
C GLU A 428 -25.06 -23.66 -45.77
N ALA A 429 -23.80 -23.61 -45.31
CA ALA A 429 -23.22 -24.59 -44.39
C ALA A 429 -23.47 -24.29 -42.89
N LEU A 430 -23.97 -23.09 -42.56
CA LEU A 430 -24.51 -22.75 -41.23
C LEU A 430 -25.89 -23.36 -41.07
#